data_AF-A0A0C3MEE6-F1
#
_entry.id   AF-A0A0C3MEE6-F1
#
_cell.length_a   1.000
_cell.length_b   1.000
_cell.length_c   1.000
_cell.angle_alpha   90.00
_cell.angle_beta   90.00
_cell.angle_gamma   90.00
#
_symmetry.space_group_name_H-M   'P 1'
#
loop_
_entity.id
_entity.type
_entity.pdbx_description
1 polymer ?
#
loop_
_entity_poly.entity_id
_entity_poly.type
_entity_poly.pdbx_seq_one_letter_code
_entity_poly.pdbx_strand_id
1 'polypeptide(L)'
;RNLILCFDGTAKYFNDGNTNVIRLFQGLDKMKTDNQLCYYQPGIGHNFFPLSLALLLFTYLLSPEGDKICLFGFSRGAYTARCLAGMLH
;
A
#
# COMPACT_ATOMS: atom_id res chain seq x y z
N ARG A 1 15.04 -7.26 -2.34
CA ARG A 1 14.52 -5.89 -2.57
C ARG A 1 13.34 -5.62 -1.61
N ASN A 2 13.06 -4.36 -1.32
CA ASN A 2 11.99 -3.94 -0.42
C ASN A 2 10.78 -3.47 -1.22
N LEU A 3 9.61 -4.06 -1.00
CA LEU A 3 8.35 -3.62 -1.58
C LEU A 3 7.51 -2.93 -0.49
N ILE A 4 7.35 -1.62 -0.61
CA ILE A 4 6.60 -0.79 0.35
C ILE A 4 5.23 -0.49 -0.23
N LEU A 5 4.18 -1.00 0.41
CA LEU A 5 2.79 -0.78 0.00
C LEU A 5 2.07 0.09 1.04
N CYS A 6 1.58 1.24 0.60
CA CYS A 6 0.90 2.22 1.43
C CYS A 6 -0.59 2.32 1.06
N PHE A 7 -1.49 2.05 2.01
CA PHE A 7 -2.94 2.07 1.82
C PHE A 7 -3.59 3.18 2.65
N ASP A 8 -4.12 4.19 1.97
CA ASP A 8 -4.82 5.25 2.67
C ASP A 8 -6.26 4.84 3.05
N GLY A 9 -6.82 5.54 4.04
CA GLY A 9 -8.14 5.28 4.60
C GLY A 9 -9.29 5.73 3.73
N THR A 10 -10.40 6.15 4.32
CA THR A 10 -11.53 6.70 3.56
C THR A 10 -11.17 8.09 3.06
N ALA A 11 -11.30 8.40 1.76
CA ALA A 11 -11.40 9.80 1.33
C ALA A 11 -12.70 10.38 1.89
N LYS A 12 -12.62 10.99 3.07
CA LYS A 12 -13.62 11.93 3.54
C LYS A 12 -13.20 13.29 2.98
N TYR A 13 -14.15 14.06 2.46
CA TYR A 13 -13.99 15.46 2.02
C TYR A 13 -13.63 16.40 3.19
N PHE A 14 -12.63 16.06 3.99
CA PHE A 14 -12.09 16.94 5.01
C PHE A 14 -10.85 17.59 4.42
N ASN A 15 -10.89 18.92 4.39
CA ASN A 15 -9.84 19.84 3.98
C ASN A 15 -8.42 19.33 4.31
N ASP A 16 -7.49 19.64 3.41
CA ASP A 16 -6.04 19.58 3.60
C ASP A 16 -5.38 18.19 3.59
N GLY A 17 -5.66 17.44 2.53
CA GLY A 17 -4.61 17.06 1.57
C GLY A 17 -3.53 16.07 1.96
N ASN A 18 -3.30 15.68 3.23
CA ASN A 18 -2.20 14.77 3.57
C ASN A 18 -2.47 13.90 4.81
N THR A 19 -2.95 12.67 4.62
CA THR A 19 -2.95 11.64 5.68
C THR A 19 -1.51 11.27 6.09
N ASN A 20 -1.34 10.67 7.27
CA ASN A 20 -0.01 10.21 7.71
C ASN A 20 0.60 9.18 6.73
N VAL A 21 -0.23 8.45 5.98
CA VAL A 21 0.20 7.47 4.98
C VAL A 21 0.81 8.14 3.76
N ILE A 22 0.18 9.20 3.22
CA ILE A 22 0.76 9.92 2.07
C ILE A 22 2.00 10.72 2.48
N ARG A 23 2.05 11.26 3.71
CA ARG A 23 3.27 11.90 4.25
C ARG A 23 4.43 10.91 4.35
N LEU A 24 4.16 9.71 4.87
CA LEU A 24 5.16 8.63 4.90
C LEU A 24 5.62 8.29 3.49
N PHE A 25 4.67 8.06 2.57
CA PHE A 25 4.98 7.69 1.18
C PHE A 25 5.78 8.77 0.44
N GLN A 26 5.54 10.05 0.72
CA GLN A 26 6.31 11.17 0.17
C GLN A 26 7.75 11.20 0.70
N GLY A 27 7.98 10.79 1.95
CA GLY A 27 9.30 10.71 2.56
C GLY A 27 10.12 9.47 2.18
N LEU A 28 9.55 8.50 1.46
CA LEU A 28 10.28 7.32 1.01
C LEU A 28 11.28 7.67 -0.10
N ASP A 29 12.49 7.14 0.00
CA ASP A 29 13.52 7.24 -1.03
C ASP A 29 13.13 6.42 -2.27
N LYS A 30 12.57 7.11 -3.28
CA LYS A 30 12.15 6.51 -4.55
C LYS A 30 13.28 6.45 -5.58
N MET A 31 14.47 6.97 -5.27
CA MET A 31 15.60 6.98 -6.22
C MET A 31 16.33 5.64 -6.29
N LYS A 32 16.13 4.76 -5.29
CA LYS A 32 16.70 3.41 -5.24
C LYS A 32 15.75 2.37 -5.82
N THR A 33 15.30 2.56 -7.05
CA THR A 33 14.31 1.69 -7.70
C THR A 33 14.74 0.22 -7.78
N ASP A 34 16.04 -0.05 -7.82
CA ASP A 34 16.59 -1.42 -7.86
C ASP A 34 16.42 -2.18 -6.54
N ASN A 35 16.46 -1.46 -5.41
CA ASN A 35 16.39 -2.06 -4.07
C ASN A 35 15.09 -1.74 -3.32
N GLN A 36 14.31 -0.75 -3.76
CA GLN A 36 13.08 -0.32 -3.12
C GLN A 36 12.02 0.08 -4.15
N LEU A 37 10.88 -0.60 -4.11
CA LEU A 37 9.70 -0.27 -4.89
C LEU A 37 8.59 0.21 -3.97
N CYS A 38 7.99 1.36 -4.28
CA CYS A 38 6.95 1.97 -3.44
C CYS A 38 5.64 2.06 -4.23
N TYR A 39 4.54 1.60 -3.62
CA TYR A 39 3.18 1.73 -4.17
C TYR A 39 2.29 2.47 -3.17
N TYR A 40 1.42 3.33 -3.67
CA TYR A 40 0.45 4.07 -2.87
C TYR A 40 -0.95 3.89 -3.45
N GLN A 41 -1.87 3.41 -2.62
CA GLN A 41 -3.28 3.34 -2.93
C GLN A 41 -4.01 4.49 -2.23
N PRO A 42 -4.60 5.44 -2.99
CA PRO A 42 -5.39 6.50 -2.42
C PRO A 42 -6.66 5.93 -1.77
N GLY A 43 -7.19 6.70 -0.83
CA GLY A 43 -8.33 6.30 -0.03
C GLY A 43 -9.60 6.15 -0.84
N ILE A 44 -9.92 4.94 -1.26
CA ILE A 44 -11.13 4.65 -2.01
C ILE A 44 -12.36 4.59 -1.07
N GLY A 45 -13.51 5.00 -1.62
CA GLY A 45 -14.82 4.81 -1.01
C GLY A 45 -15.18 3.34 -0.83
N HIS A 46 -16.47 3.01 -0.83
CA HIS A 46 -17.00 1.68 -0.50
C HIS A 46 -16.58 0.53 -1.47
N ASN A 47 -15.76 0.78 -2.49
CA ASN A 47 -15.36 -0.20 -3.51
C ASN A 47 -14.14 -1.03 -3.07
N PHE A 48 -14.26 -1.71 -1.94
CA PHE A 48 -13.20 -2.44 -1.26
C PHE A 48 -12.72 -3.70 -2.01
N PHE A 49 -13.58 -4.36 -2.79
CA PHE A 49 -13.35 -5.73 -3.28
C PHE A 49 -12.52 -5.94 -4.55
N PRO A 50 -12.61 -5.12 -5.62
CA PRO A 50 -11.87 -5.40 -6.86
C PRO A 50 -10.38 -5.03 -6.79
N LEU A 51 -10.00 -4.03 -5.98
CA LEU A 51 -8.59 -3.60 -5.90
C LEU A 51 -7.69 -4.55 -5.12
N SER A 52 -8.21 -5.27 -4.12
CA SER A 52 -7.41 -6.18 -3.29
C SER A 52 -6.84 -7.36 -4.07
N LEU A 53 -7.56 -7.89 -5.07
CA LEU A 53 -7.09 -9.02 -5.87
C LEU A 53 -6.05 -8.59 -6.91
N ALA A 54 -6.28 -7.44 -7.57
CA ALA A 54 -5.30 -6.84 -8.48
C ALA A 54 -4.00 -6.50 -7.74
N LEU A 55 -4.10 -6.02 -6.51
CA LEU A 55 -2.97 -5.72 -5.64
C LEU A 55 -2.23 -6.99 -5.19
N LEU A 56 -2.95 -8.08 -4.89
CA LEU A 56 -2.32 -9.37 -4.59
C LEU A 56 -1.51 -9.89 -5.77
N LEU A 57 -2.11 -9.87 -6.98
CA LEU A 57 -1.42 -10.24 -8.22
C LEU A 57 -0.21 -9.34 -8.48
N PHE A 58 -0.36 -8.02 -8.32
CA PHE A 58 0.73 -7.07 -8.45
C PHE A 58 1.87 -7.35 -7.47
N THR A 59 1.54 -7.63 -6.21
CA THR A 59 2.52 -7.96 -5.15
C THR A 59 3.26 -9.26 -5.48
N TYR A 60 2.52 -10.29 -5.90
CA TYR A 60 3.08 -11.60 -6.27
C TYR A 60 3.99 -11.52 -7.50
N LEU A 61 3.56 -10.80 -8.55
CA LEU A 61 4.34 -10.63 -9.78
C LEU A 61 5.61 -9.79 -9.56
N LEU A 62 5.58 -8.85 -8.62
CA LEU A 62 6.68 -7.93 -8.36
C LEU A 62 7.59 -8.35 -7.21
N SER A 63 7.29 -9.44 -6.50
CA SER A 63 8.05 -9.88 -5.34
C SER A 63 8.57 -11.31 -5.55
N PRO A 64 9.66 -11.51 -6.32
CA PRO A 64 10.32 -12.81 -6.41
C PRO A 64 10.82 -13.27 -5.03
N GLU A 65 11.03 -14.58 -4.87
CA GLU A 65 11.40 -15.19 -3.59
C GLU A 65 12.60 -14.47 -2.94
N GLY A 66 12.41 -13.98 -1.70
CA GLY A 66 13.42 -13.26 -0.91
C GLY A 66 13.22 -11.74 -0.80
N ASP A 67 12.22 -11.17 -1.48
CA ASP A 67 11.84 -9.77 -1.31
C ASP A 67 11.11 -9.52 0.03
N LYS A 68 11.40 -8.38 0.66
CA LYS A 68 10.79 -7.96 1.92
C LYS A 68 9.58 -7.08 1.61
N ILE A 69 8.40 -7.49 2.07
CA ILE A 69 7.16 -6.73 1.86
C ILE A 69 6.83 -5.95 3.13
N CYS A 70 6.72 -4.63 3.02
CA CYS A 70 6.34 -3.72 4.10
C CYS A 70 4.97 -3.13 3.81
N LEU A 71 4.00 -3.35 4.70
CA LEU A 71 2.61 -2.89 4.53
C LEU A 71 2.30 -1.77 5.53
N PHE A 72 1.87 -0.62 5.02
CA PHE A 72 1.41 0.51 5.82
C PHE A 72 -0.03 0.81 5.48
N GLY A 73 -0.89 1.00 6.49
CA GLY A 73 -2.28 1.33 6.24
C GLY A 73 -2.91 2.17 7.34
N PHE A 74 -3.85 3.03 6.98
CA PHE A 74 -4.63 3.84 7.93
C PHE A 74 -6.13 3.53 7.82
N SER A 75 -6.81 3.37 8.97
CA SER A 75 -8.25 3.08 9.03
C SER A 75 -8.63 1.89 8.12
N ARG A 76 -9.47 2.09 7.09
CA ARG A 76 -9.82 1.02 6.13
C ARG A 76 -8.61 0.52 5.32
N GLY A 77 -7.62 1.36 5.04
CA GLY A 77 -6.36 0.92 4.44
C GLY A 77 -5.58 -0.04 5.33
N ALA A 78 -5.68 0.09 6.66
CA ALA A 78 -5.08 -0.88 7.59
C ALA A 78 -5.79 -2.25 7.54
N TYR A 79 -7.10 -2.26 7.28
CA TYR A 79 -7.82 -3.50 7.04
C TYR A 79 -7.35 -4.18 5.74
N THR A 80 -7.17 -3.41 4.65
CA THR A 80 -6.56 -3.93 3.41
C THR A 80 -5.17 -4.51 3.64
N ALA A 81 -4.30 -3.79 4.37
CA ALA A 81 -2.96 -4.26 4.70
C ALA A 81 -2.99 -5.59 5.45
N ARG A 82 -3.89 -5.75 6.43
CA ARG A 82 -4.05 -7.01 7.18
C ARG A 82 -4.57 -8.15 6.32
N CYS A 83 -5.57 -7.90 5.46
CA CYS A 83 -6.06 -8.93 4.55
C CYS A 83 -4.97 -9.38 3.58
N LEU A 84 -4.21 -8.45 3.00
CA LEU A 84 -3.09 -8.77 2.11
C LEU A 84 -1.99 -9.56 2.84
N ALA A 85 -1.64 -9.15 4.07
CA ALA A 85 -0.68 -9.89 4.89
C ALA A 85 -1.13 -11.34 5.14
N GLY A 86 -2.42 -11.55 5.44
CA GLY A 86 -2.98 -12.88 5.66
C GLY A 86 -3.12 -13.72 4.38
N MET A 87 -3.11 -13.12 3.19
CA MET A 87 -3.08 -13.85 1.91
C MET A 87 -1.66 -14.25 1.49
N LEU A 88 -0.64 -13.58 2.02
CA LEU A 88 0.78 -13.82 1.71
C LEU A 88 1.45 -14.81 2.69
N HIS A 89 0.76 -15.22 3.75
CA HIS A 89 1.22 -16.19 4.75
C HIS A 89 0.60 -17.56 4.49
#